data_AF-A0A9D6QSM0-F1
#
_entry.id   AF-A0A9D6QSM0-F1
#
_cell.length_a   1.000
_cell.length_b   1.000
_cell.length_c   1.000
_cell.angle_alpha   90.00
_cell.angle_beta   90.00
_cell.angle_gamma   90.00
#
_symmetry.space_group_name_H-M   'P 1'
#
loop_
_entity.id
_entity.type
_entity.pdbx_description
1 polymer ?
#
loop_
_entity_poly.entity_id
_entity_poly.type
_entity_poly.pdbx_seq_one_letter_code
_entity_poly.pdbx_strand_id
1 'polypeptide(L)'
;MTSWNITLAFAPRFKTKNSFASSNTFNALLIAGVLGGVAEILWVALYAQLSPVDATEVARQITASVIPAMADAAFAPWLGVAIHLVLSILLAFVFGALIWQPLTRQHAPKYTAAAAALFLIFVWTINFFVVLPRLNPVFVNLMPYSVTFFSKLLFGLAAGAWLY
;
A
#
# COMPACT_ATOMS: atom_id res chain seq x y z
N MET A 1 25.59 51.44 32.10
CA MET A 1 24.41 51.11 31.28
C MET A 1 24.81 49.95 30.38
N THR A 2 24.38 48.73 30.73
CA THR A 2 24.83 47.46 30.16
C THR A 2 23.86 46.98 29.08
N SER A 3 24.36 46.84 27.84
CA SER A 3 23.61 46.33 26.69
C SER A 3 23.57 44.80 26.71
N TRP A 4 22.37 44.22 26.74
CA TRP A 4 22.14 42.78 26.60
C TRP A 4 22.02 42.39 25.12
N ASN A 5 23.01 41.67 24.59
CA ASN A 5 22.93 41.03 23.28
C ASN A 5 22.27 39.66 23.43
N ILE A 6 20.98 39.56 23.09
CA ILE A 6 20.25 38.29 22.99
C ILE A 6 20.50 37.72 21.59
N THR A 7 21.51 36.86 21.47
CA THR A 7 21.76 36.11 20.24
C THR A 7 20.75 34.97 20.15
N LEU A 8 19.67 35.17 19.40
CA LEU A 8 18.68 34.14 19.06
C LEU A 8 19.33 33.09 18.12
N ALA A 9 20.08 32.16 18.69
CA ALA A 9 20.68 31.03 17.98
C ALA A 9 19.74 29.81 18.01
N PHE A 10 18.57 29.90 17.38
CA PHE A 10 17.70 28.75 17.12
C PHE A 10 17.12 28.84 15.70
N ALA A 11 17.98 28.81 14.69
CA ALA A 11 17.55 28.44 13.35
C ALA A 11 17.83 26.95 13.16
N PRO A 12 16.82 26.05 13.26
CA PRO A 12 17.01 24.66 12.86
C PRO A 12 17.43 24.65 11.40
N ARG A 13 18.67 24.23 11.15
CA ARG A 13 19.23 24.08 9.81
C ARG A 13 18.55 22.86 9.18
N PHE A 14 17.36 23.03 8.63
CA PHE A 14 16.70 22.00 7.83
C PHE A 14 17.56 21.76 6.59
N LYS A 15 18.47 20.79 6.67
CA LYS A 15 19.11 20.22 5.49
C LYS A 15 18.03 19.52 4.70
N THR A 16 17.42 20.23 3.75
CA THR A 16 16.57 19.67 2.70
C THR A 16 17.42 18.86 1.72
N LYS A 17 18.09 17.81 2.20
CA LYS A 17 18.48 16.73 1.29
C LYS A 17 17.17 16.04 0.95
N ASN A 18 16.73 16.16 -0.30
CA ASN A 18 15.60 15.40 -0.84
C ASN A 18 15.91 13.90 -0.76
N SER A 19 15.77 13.29 0.42
CA SER A 19 16.10 11.89 0.70
C SER A 19 15.24 10.94 -0.12
N PHE A 20 14.04 11.38 -0.50
CA PHE A 20 13.11 10.68 -1.38
C PHE A 20 13.67 10.39 -2.77
N ALA A 21 14.49 11.29 -3.30
CA ALA A 21 15.04 11.17 -4.64
C ALA A 21 16.31 10.29 -4.72
N SER A 22 16.76 9.69 -3.62
CA SER A 22 17.89 8.75 -3.69
C SER A 22 17.44 7.46 -4.37
N SER A 23 18.23 6.98 -5.34
CA SER A 23 17.99 5.74 -6.09
C SER A 23 17.71 4.54 -5.17
N ASN A 24 18.40 4.48 -4.02
CA ASN A 24 18.21 3.43 -3.03
C ASN A 24 16.81 3.45 -2.39
N THR A 25 16.26 4.64 -2.12
CA THR A 25 14.92 4.76 -1.54
C THR A 25 13.86 4.40 -2.58
N PHE A 26 14.00 4.93 -3.79
CA PHE A 26 13.07 4.63 -4.88
C PHE A 26 12.98 3.12 -5.12
N ASN A 27 14.12 2.44 -5.26
CA ASN A 27 14.18 1.00 -5.47
C ASN A 27 13.61 0.22 -4.28
N ALA A 28 13.87 0.67 -3.04
CA ALA A 28 13.32 0.02 -1.85
C ALA A 28 11.79 0.07 -1.84
N LEU A 29 11.19 1.22 -2.14
CA LEU A 29 9.73 1.40 -2.18
C LEU A 29 9.09 0.64 -3.36
N LEU A 30 9.75 0.63 -4.52
CA LEU A 30 9.32 -0.18 -5.66
C LEU A 30 9.23 -1.66 -5.29
N ILE A 31 10.31 -2.22 -4.74
CA ILE A 31 10.37 -3.64 -4.36
C ILE A 31 9.39 -3.95 -3.22
N ALA A 32 9.26 -3.06 -2.23
CA ALA A 32 8.27 -3.21 -1.16
C ALA A 32 6.84 -3.32 -1.71
N GLY A 33 6.48 -2.46 -2.66
CA GLY A 33 5.18 -2.48 -3.31
C GLY A 33 4.94 -3.75 -4.13
N VAL A 34 5.95 -4.22 -4.87
CA VAL A 34 5.85 -5.48 -5.63
C VAL A 34 5.69 -6.67 -4.68
N LEU A 35 6.52 -6.78 -3.64
CA LEU A 35 6.45 -7.88 -2.67
C LEU A 35 5.11 -7.89 -1.92
N GLY A 36 4.63 -6.72 -1.51
CA GLY A 36 3.32 -6.57 -0.88
C GLY A 36 2.18 -6.98 -1.82
N GLY A 37 2.20 -6.50 -3.07
CA GLY A 37 1.19 -6.82 -4.07
C GLY A 37 1.16 -8.31 -4.42
N VAL A 38 2.32 -8.94 -4.60
CA VAL A 38 2.45 -10.39 -4.85
C VAL A 38 1.94 -11.20 -3.65
N ALA A 39 2.24 -10.78 -2.41
CA ALA A 39 1.73 -11.46 -1.22
C ALA A 39 0.19 -11.49 -1.19
N GLU A 40 -0.49 -10.40 -1.57
CA GLU A 40 -1.95 -10.38 -1.68
C GLU A 40 -2.46 -11.31 -2.77
N ILE A 41 -1.84 -11.30 -3.95
CA ILE A 41 -2.24 -12.17 -5.07
C ILE A 41 -2.12 -13.64 -4.68
N LEU A 42 -1.00 -14.02 -4.05
CA LEU A 42 -0.77 -15.40 -3.59
C LEU A 42 -1.79 -15.81 -2.53
N TRP A 43 -2.11 -14.91 -1.59
CA TRP A 43 -3.13 -15.16 -0.57
C TRP A 43 -4.52 -15.38 -1.17
N VAL A 44 -4.94 -14.50 -2.09
CA VAL A 44 -6.23 -14.62 -2.78
C VAL A 44 -6.29 -15.90 -3.62
N ALA A 45 -5.20 -16.23 -4.33
CA ALA A 45 -5.11 -17.46 -5.11
C ALA A 45 -5.20 -18.71 -4.23
N LEU A 46 -4.52 -18.72 -3.08
CA LEU A 46 -4.60 -19.82 -2.12
C LEU A 46 -6.02 -19.97 -1.54
N TYR A 47 -6.65 -18.86 -1.15
CA TYR A 47 -8.02 -18.87 -0.64
C TYR A 47 -9.03 -19.38 -1.69
N ALA A 48 -8.88 -18.97 -2.95
CA ALA A 48 -9.71 -19.43 -4.06
C ALA A 48 -9.59 -20.95 -4.29
N GLN A 49 -8.41 -21.55 -4.08
CA GLN A 49 -8.25 -23.01 -4.17
C GLN A 49 -8.98 -23.78 -3.06
N LEU A 50 -9.30 -23.12 -1.95
CA LEU A 50 -9.90 -23.72 -0.76
C LEU A 50 -11.38 -23.34 -0.59
N SER A 51 -11.97 -22.62 -1.55
CA SER A 51 -13.33 -22.10 -1.48
C SER A 51 -14.00 -22.09 -2.86
N PRO A 52 -15.31 -21.81 -2.96
CA PRO A 52 -15.98 -21.65 -4.25
C PRO A 52 -15.67 -20.34 -4.99
N VAL A 53 -14.80 -19.48 -4.46
CA VAL A 53 -14.47 -18.17 -5.06
C VAL A 53 -13.54 -18.36 -6.26
N ASP A 54 -13.87 -17.73 -7.39
CA ASP A 54 -13.00 -17.71 -8.57
C ASP A 54 -12.00 -16.53 -8.50
N ALA A 55 -10.70 -16.85 -8.39
CA ALA A 55 -9.64 -15.84 -8.41
C ALA A 55 -9.60 -15.04 -9.73
N THR A 56 -10.03 -15.64 -10.84
CA THR A 56 -10.13 -14.98 -12.15
C THR A 56 -11.17 -13.87 -12.10
N GLU A 57 -12.31 -14.15 -11.47
CA GLU A 57 -13.39 -13.18 -11.27
C GLU A 57 -12.96 -12.06 -10.31
N VAL A 58 -12.24 -12.38 -9.23
CA VAL A 58 -11.67 -11.35 -8.34
C VAL A 58 -10.77 -10.40 -9.14
N ALA A 59 -9.87 -10.91 -9.97
CA ALA A 59 -9.00 -10.09 -10.81
C ALA A 59 -9.79 -9.28 -11.85
N ARG A 60 -10.81 -9.88 -12.49
CA ARG A 60 -11.71 -9.17 -13.42
C ARG A 60 -12.39 -7.99 -12.76
N GLN A 61 -12.87 -8.16 -11.53
CA GLN A 61 -13.57 -7.11 -10.81
C GLN A 61 -12.64 -5.97 -10.35
N ILE A 62 -11.33 -6.21 -10.25
CA ILE A 62 -10.33 -5.13 -10.11
C ILE A 62 -10.32 -4.28 -11.39
N THR A 63 -10.30 -4.90 -12.58
CA THR A 63 -10.42 -4.18 -13.86
C THR A 63 -11.73 -3.41 -13.93
N ALA A 64 -12.85 -4.04 -13.59
CA ALA A 64 -14.16 -3.40 -13.61
C ALA A 64 -14.23 -2.17 -12.68
N SER A 65 -13.47 -2.17 -11.59
CA SER A 65 -13.43 -1.05 -10.64
C SER A 65 -12.68 0.18 -11.15
N VAL A 66 -11.78 0.02 -12.13
CA VAL A 66 -10.93 1.11 -12.67
C VAL A 66 -11.33 1.48 -14.09
N ILE A 67 -11.63 0.48 -14.92
CA ILE A 67 -12.01 0.64 -16.33
C ILE A 67 -13.25 -0.24 -16.61
N PRO A 68 -14.45 0.19 -16.19
CA PRO A 68 -15.68 -0.63 -16.29
C PRO A 68 -15.97 -1.14 -17.71
N ALA A 69 -15.66 -0.33 -18.73
CA ALA A 69 -15.84 -0.68 -20.14
C ALA A 69 -15.02 -1.90 -20.61
N MET A 70 -14.02 -2.32 -19.82
CA MET A 70 -13.16 -3.47 -20.14
C MET A 70 -13.45 -4.69 -19.26
N ALA A 71 -14.49 -4.67 -18.43
CA ALA A 71 -14.82 -5.75 -17.51
C ALA A 71 -15.04 -7.09 -18.22
N ASP A 72 -15.69 -7.08 -19.39
CA ASP A 72 -16.02 -8.29 -20.15
C ASP A 72 -14.91 -8.74 -21.12
N ALA A 73 -13.81 -7.99 -21.21
CA ALA A 73 -12.71 -8.35 -22.09
C ALA A 73 -12.08 -9.69 -21.67
N ALA A 74 -11.65 -10.50 -22.64
CA ALA A 74 -10.97 -11.77 -22.36
C ALA A 74 -9.70 -11.59 -21.51
N PHE A 75 -9.01 -10.45 -21.65
CA PHE A 75 -7.80 -10.12 -20.90
C PHE A 75 -8.06 -9.33 -19.61
N ALA A 76 -9.32 -9.09 -19.23
CA ALA A 76 -9.65 -8.31 -18.03
C ALA A 76 -9.02 -8.87 -16.73
N PRO A 77 -8.91 -10.20 -16.51
CA PRO A 77 -8.20 -10.72 -15.33
C PRO A 77 -6.72 -10.31 -15.30
N TRP A 78 -6.02 -10.41 -16.44
CA TRP A 78 -4.61 -10.01 -16.55
C TRP A 78 -4.42 -8.51 -16.34
N LEU A 79 -5.32 -7.70 -16.89
CA LEU A 79 -5.34 -6.26 -16.65
C LEU A 79 -5.58 -5.93 -15.17
N GLY A 80 -6.41 -6.70 -14.49
CA GLY A 80 -6.70 -6.53 -13.07
C GLY A 80 -5.49 -6.80 -12.19
N VAL A 81 -4.73 -7.85 -12.50
CA VAL A 81 -3.43 -8.14 -11.86
C VAL A 81 -2.44 -6.99 -12.09
N ALA A 82 -2.34 -6.47 -13.31
CA ALA A 82 -1.46 -5.34 -13.60
C ALA A 82 -1.85 -4.07 -12.83
N ILE A 83 -3.15 -3.74 -12.81
CA ILE A 83 -3.71 -2.63 -12.03
C ILE A 83 -3.39 -2.80 -10.54
N HIS A 84 -3.58 -4.00 -10.00
CA HIS A 84 -3.29 -4.31 -8.60
C HIS A 84 -1.82 -4.07 -8.25
N LEU A 85 -0.89 -4.53 -9.10
CA LEU A 85 0.55 -4.31 -8.89
C LEU A 85 0.93 -2.82 -8.97
N VAL A 86 0.35 -2.06 -9.92
CA VAL A 86 0.56 -0.61 -10.01
C VAL A 86 0.05 0.09 -8.74
N LEU A 87 -1.17 -0.22 -8.29
CA LEU A 87 -1.73 0.34 -7.06
C LEU A 87 -0.91 -0.04 -5.82
N SER A 88 -0.36 -1.26 -5.79
CA SER A 88 0.52 -1.74 -4.72
C SER A 88 1.80 -0.91 -4.63
N ILE A 89 2.42 -0.63 -5.77
CA ILE A 89 3.60 0.25 -5.85
C ILE A 89 3.25 1.66 -5.39
N LEU A 90 2.15 2.23 -5.88
CA LEU A 90 1.70 3.57 -5.47
C LEU A 90 1.44 3.65 -3.95
N LEU A 91 0.81 2.64 -3.36
CA LEU A 91 0.60 2.56 -1.91
C LEU A 91 1.91 2.50 -1.14
N ALA A 92 2.89 1.72 -1.60
CA ALA A 92 4.22 1.69 -0.99
C ALA A 92 4.90 3.07 -1.06
N PHE A 93 4.78 3.80 -2.17
CA PHE A 93 5.28 5.17 -2.27
C PHE A 93 4.58 6.14 -1.31
N VAL A 94 3.26 6.07 -1.20
CA VAL A 94 2.47 6.89 -0.26
C VAL A 94 2.88 6.59 1.19
N PHE A 95 2.97 5.31 1.56
CA PHE A 95 3.49 4.89 2.87
C PHE A 95 4.92 5.39 3.10
N GLY A 96 5.77 5.24 2.08
CA GLY A 96 7.15 5.71 2.03
C GLY A 96 7.27 7.18 2.39
N ALA A 97 6.46 8.02 1.74
CA ALA A 97 6.46 9.48 1.86
C ALA A 97 5.88 9.96 3.18
N LEU A 98 4.73 9.41 3.58
CA LEU A 98 3.97 9.95 4.71
C LEU A 98 4.39 9.36 6.06
N ILE A 99 4.92 8.13 6.08
CA ILE A 99 5.14 7.40 7.32
C ILE A 99 6.58 6.91 7.42
N TRP A 100 7.06 6.11 6.46
CA TRP A 100 8.35 5.43 6.60
C TRP A 100 9.53 6.40 6.65
N GLN A 101 9.65 7.32 5.70
CA GLN A 101 10.75 8.28 5.70
C GLN A 101 10.80 9.24 6.89
N PRO A 102 9.69 9.93 7.25
CA PRO A 102 9.72 10.90 8.33
C PRO A 102 9.76 10.24 9.72
N LEU A 103 9.20 9.04 9.88
CA LEU A 103 9.01 8.43 11.20
C LEU A 103 9.89 7.19 11.38
N THR A 104 9.57 6.09 10.69
CA THR A 104 10.11 4.78 11.08
C THR A 104 11.56 4.61 10.65
N ARG A 105 11.95 5.07 9.46
CA ARG A 105 13.33 4.96 8.96
C ARG A 105 14.36 5.67 9.84
N GLN A 106 13.99 6.82 10.43
CA GLN A 106 14.92 7.64 11.21
C GLN A 106 14.90 7.32 12.70
N HIS A 107 13.72 7.02 13.24
CA HIS A 107 13.53 6.96 14.69
C HIS A 107 13.19 5.57 15.21
N ALA A 108 12.65 4.69 14.36
CA ALA A 108 11.94 3.51 14.84
C ALA A 108 11.87 2.37 13.78
N PRO A 109 12.99 1.92 13.18
CA PRO A 109 12.96 1.00 12.03
C PRO A 109 12.26 -0.31 12.37
N LYS A 110 12.42 -0.81 13.60
CA LYS A 110 11.77 -2.02 14.14
C LYS A 110 10.24 -2.01 14.11
N TYR A 111 9.61 -0.84 13.96
CA TYR A 111 8.15 -0.71 13.87
C TYR A 111 7.64 -0.57 12.43
N THR A 112 8.50 -0.65 11.42
CA THR A 112 8.13 -0.42 10.01
C THR A 112 7.04 -1.39 9.54
N ALA A 113 7.13 -2.68 9.88
CA ALA A 113 6.10 -3.66 9.52
C ALA A 113 4.75 -3.40 10.20
N ALA A 114 4.77 -3.05 11.49
CA ALA A 114 3.56 -2.69 12.21
C ALA A 114 2.92 -1.40 11.64
N ALA A 115 3.73 -0.39 11.32
CA ALA A 115 3.27 0.85 10.71
C ALA A 115 2.67 0.62 9.31
N ALA A 116 3.29 -0.23 8.49
CA ALA A 116 2.78 -0.61 7.17
C ALA A 116 1.45 -1.37 7.29
N ALA A 117 1.33 -2.31 8.23
CA ALA A 117 0.09 -3.02 8.49
C ALA A 117 -1.04 -2.07 8.93
N LEU A 118 -0.78 -1.18 9.89
CA LEU A 118 -1.76 -0.19 10.34
C LEU A 118 -2.20 0.76 9.22
N PHE A 119 -1.27 1.22 8.40
CA PHE A 119 -1.56 2.03 7.22
C PHE A 119 -2.50 1.29 6.25
N LEU A 120 -2.25 0.00 6.00
CA LEU A 120 -3.07 -0.79 5.09
C LEU A 120 -4.41 -1.20 5.68
N ILE A 121 -4.53 -1.37 7.01
CA ILE A 121 -5.82 -1.52 7.68
C ILE A 121 -6.68 -0.27 7.46
N PHE A 122 -6.08 0.91 7.56
CA PHE A 122 -6.78 2.17 7.30
C PHE A 122 -7.23 2.27 5.83
N VAL A 123 -6.33 1.98 4.88
CA VAL A 123 -6.66 1.96 3.45
C VAL A 123 -7.74 0.92 3.14
N TRP A 124 -7.65 -0.28 3.73
CA TRP A 124 -8.65 -1.34 3.62
C TRP A 124 -10.02 -0.87 4.09
N THR A 125 -10.07 -0.20 5.25
CA THR A 125 -11.32 0.32 5.82
C THR A 125 -11.96 1.33 4.86
N ILE A 126 -11.19 2.28 4.33
CA ILE A 126 -11.71 3.23 3.34
C ILE A 126 -12.18 2.51 2.08
N ASN A 127 -11.39 1.55 1.58
CA ASN A 127 -11.70 0.84 0.35
C ASN A 127 -13.00 0.04 0.47
N PHE A 128 -13.16 -0.79 1.51
CA PHE A 128 -14.30 -1.70 1.62
C PHE A 128 -15.58 -1.06 2.18
N PHE A 129 -15.48 0.03 2.95
CA PHE A 129 -16.67 0.67 3.53
C PHE A 129 -17.08 1.97 2.84
N VAL A 130 -16.21 2.58 2.02
CA VAL A 130 -16.48 3.90 1.42
C VAL A 130 -16.36 3.85 -0.09
N VAL A 131 -15.23 3.39 -0.62
CA VAL A 131 -14.91 3.53 -2.06
C VAL A 131 -15.59 2.44 -2.89
N LEU A 132 -15.30 1.17 -2.60
CA LEU A 132 -15.78 0.03 -3.39
C LEU A 132 -17.30 -0.16 -3.36
N PRO A 133 -18.03 0.07 -2.24
CA PRO A 133 -19.49 0.02 -2.28
C PRO A 133 -20.13 0.98 -3.29
N ARG A 134 -19.44 2.08 -3.63
CA ARG A 134 -19.90 3.08 -4.62
C ARG A 134 -19.40 2.79 -6.02
N LEU A 135 -18.15 2.30 -6.17
CA LEU A 135 -17.54 2.05 -7.47
C LEU A 135 -17.91 0.68 -8.05
N ASN A 136 -17.87 -0.36 -7.22
CA ASN A 136 -18.10 -1.75 -7.62
C ASN A 136 -18.61 -2.59 -6.42
N PRO A 137 -19.93 -2.57 -6.13
CA PRO A 137 -20.49 -3.30 -5.00
C PRO A 137 -20.40 -4.82 -5.17
N VAL A 138 -20.24 -5.34 -6.39
CA VAL A 138 -20.05 -6.77 -6.64
C VAL A 138 -18.73 -7.23 -6.01
N PHE A 139 -17.65 -6.46 -6.17
CA PHE A 139 -16.34 -6.79 -5.60
C PHE A 139 -16.36 -6.95 -4.07
N VAL A 140 -17.13 -6.12 -3.36
CA VAL A 140 -17.25 -6.18 -1.89
C VAL A 140 -17.88 -7.49 -1.42
N ASN A 141 -18.72 -8.11 -2.25
CA ASN A 141 -19.44 -9.34 -1.93
C ASN A 141 -18.72 -10.61 -2.45
N LEU A 142 -17.63 -10.48 -3.21
CA LEU A 142 -16.90 -11.63 -3.75
C LEU A 142 -16.17 -12.44 -2.69
N MET A 143 -15.65 -11.77 -1.65
CA MET A 143 -14.84 -12.42 -0.62
C MET A 143 -15.25 -11.93 0.77
N PRO A 144 -15.15 -12.80 1.80
CA PRO A 144 -15.37 -12.37 3.18
C PRO A 144 -14.41 -11.25 3.59
N TYR A 145 -14.90 -10.31 4.40
CA TYR A 145 -14.08 -9.19 4.91
C TYR A 145 -12.81 -9.66 5.63
N SER A 146 -12.86 -10.76 6.37
CA SER A 146 -11.69 -11.32 7.05
C SER A 146 -10.58 -11.69 6.06
N VAL A 147 -10.91 -12.28 4.91
CA VAL A 147 -9.93 -12.72 3.90
C VAL A 147 -9.24 -11.52 3.27
N THR A 148 -10.00 -10.49 2.90
CA THR A 148 -9.47 -9.23 2.33
C THR A 148 -8.68 -8.41 3.34
N PHE A 149 -9.03 -8.51 4.62
CA PHE A 149 -8.28 -7.90 5.71
C PHE A 149 -6.92 -8.61 5.90
N PHE A 150 -6.91 -9.94 5.93
CA PHE A 150 -5.67 -10.71 6.03
C PHE A 150 -4.72 -10.47 4.85
N SER A 151 -5.24 -10.28 3.62
CA SER A 151 -4.38 -9.92 2.48
C SER A 151 -3.62 -8.62 2.74
N LYS A 152 -4.28 -7.60 3.29
CA LYS A 152 -3.68 -6.30 3.60
C LYS A 152 -2.65 -6.38 4.72
N LEU A 153 -2.86 -7.25 5.70
CA LEU A 153 -1.84 -7.55 6.70
C LEU A 153 -0.61 -8.21 6.08
N LEU A 154 -0.80 -9.22 5.22
CA LEU A 154 0.30 -9.90 4.54
C LEU A 154 1.09 -8.96 3.64
N PHE A 155 0.42 -8.05 2.94
CA PHE A 155 1.08 -6.96 2.22
C PHE A 155 1.96 -6.16 3.18
N GLY A 156 1.38 -5.64 4.27
CA GLY A 156 2.09 -4.75 5.20
C GLY A 156 3.31 -5.43 5.83
N LEU A 157 3.19 -6.71 6.15
CA LEU A 157 4.30 -7.52 6.66
C LEU A 157 5.38 -7.73 5.60
N ALA A 158 5.02 -8.09 4.37
CA ALA A 158 6.00 -8.31 3.28
C ALA A 158 6.73 -7.02 2.90
N ALA A 159 5.98 -5.92 2.69
CA ALA A 159 6.54 -4.61 2.38
C ALA A 159 7.40 -4.09 3.55
N GLY A 160 6.90 -4.23 4.77
CA GLY A 160 7.59 -3.75 5.96
C GLY A 160 8.85 -4.53 6.32
N ALA A 161 8.86 -5.86 6.08
CA ALA A 161 10.05 -6.70 6.24
C ALA A 161 11.15 -6.33 5.25
N TRP A 162 10.79 -5.90 4.03
CA TRP A 162 11.75 -5.42 3.04
C TRP A 162 12.33 -4.04 3.39
N LEU A 163 11.52 -3.18 4.02
CA LEU A 163 11.90 -1.80 4.37
C LEU A 163 12.58 -1.67 5.75
N TYR A 164 12.72 -2.78 6.49
CA TYR A 164 13.41 -2.87 7.77
C TYR A 164 14.93 -2.97 7.57
#